data_AF-A0A3M2SZI6-F1
#
_entry.id   AF-A0A3M2SZI6-F1
#
_cell.length_a   1.000
_cell.length_b   1.000
_cell.length_c   1.000
_cell.angle_alpha   90.00
_cell.angle_beta   90.00
_cell.angle_gamma   90.00
#
_symmetry.space_group_name_H-M   'P 1'
#
loop_
_entity.id
_entity.type
_entity.pdbx_description
1 polymer ?
#
loop_
_entity_poly.entity_id
_entity_poly.type
_entity_poly.pdbx_seq_one_letter_code
_entity_poly.pdbx_strand_id
1 'polypeptide(L)'
;MSRAFLRFMCRGLRGVYAGYASSVALAGDARIYYAEICQTLESSPVRIDVYEKLLVGVDSAVGHAYHGAGYGDAERPGPEKELLVNARVPAVLVTAVATILRQNIPALKPEIDRMAIYLGDYSWLGIGADPRTEQYKKKRDVDALKKIPLRAVRPADHAGNQSSKHPSSQRRRRCARCCEVSGDIHPPRSLLSFRMIAKLGLLRSCLCGGMWALETGAGQTSTPTMNQAARGPGTMGGLAGSS
;
A
#
# COMPACT_ATOMS: atom_id res chain seq x y z
N MET A 1 20.19 11.87 2.02
CA MET A 1 19.27 12.26 0.93
C MET A 1 18.58 13.55 1.36
N SER A 2 19.02 14.67 0.80
CA SER A 2 18.89 15.99 1.45
C SER A 2 17.45 16.49 1.44
N ARG A 3 16.99 17.04 2.57
CA ARG A 3 15.72 17.77 2.72
C ARG A 3 15.52 18.84 1.63
N ALA A 4 16.61 19.42 1.14
CA ALA A 4 16.62 20.35 0.00
C ALA A 4 16.09 19.71 -1.29
N PHE A 5 16.42 18.44 -1.55
CA PHE A 5 15.91 17.72 -2.71
C PHE A 5 14.39 17.52 -2.65
N LEU A 6 13.85 17.18 -1.47
CA LEU A 6 12.39 17.03 -1.29
C LEU A 6 11.65 18.35 -1.56
N ARG A 7 12.22 19.49 -1.14
CA ARG A 7 11.68 20.82 -1.46
C ARG A 7 11.78 21.18 -2.92
N PHE A 8 12.92 20.85 -3.54
CA PHE A 8 13.13 21.07 -4.95
C PHE A 8 12.07 20.32 -5.78
N MET A 9 11.79 19.07 -5.43
CA MET A 9 10.70 18.31 -6.04
C MET A 9 9.34 19.00 -5.85
N CYS A 10 8.98 19.43 -4.64
CA CYS A 10 7.69 20.11 -4.42
C CYS A 10 7.57 21.42 -5.21
N ARG A 11 8.65 22.21 -5.27
CA ARG A 11 8.71 23.43 -6.08
C ARG A 11 8.58 23.12 -7.57
N GLY A 12 9.23 22.06 -8.04
CA GLY A 12 9.11 21.57 -9.42
C GLY A 12 7.67 21.19 -9.74
N LEU A 13 7.02 20.42 -8.88
CA LEU A 13 5.63 19.99 -9.05
C LEU A 13 4.64 21.16 -9.07
N ARG A 14 4.80 22.18 -8.20
CA ARG A 14 4.03 23.43 -8.33
C ARG A 14 4.32 24.17 -9.63
N GLY A 15 5.58 24.17 -10.04
CA GLY A 15 6.03 24.79 -11.29
C GLY A 15 5.35 24.20 -12.53
N VAL A 16 5.01 22.91 -12.50
CA VAL A 16 4.23 22.25 -13.57
C VAL A 16 2.86 22.92 -13.74
N TYR A 17 2.11 23.11 -12.66
CA TYR A 17 0.80 23.79 -12.73
C TYR A 17 0.91 25.25 -13.18
N ALA A 18 1.87 26.00 -12.63
CA ALA A 18 2.10 27.39 -13.01
C ALA A 18 2.52 27.52 -14.48
N GLY A 19 3.33 26.57 -14.96
CA GLY A 19 3.73 26.45 -16.36
C GLY A 19 2.55 26.15 -17.27
N TYR A 20 1.65 25.24 -16.90
CA TYR A 20 0.43 24.96 -17.65
C TYR A 20 -0.48 26.18 -17.76
N ALA A 21 -0.77 26.86 -16.65
CA ALA A 21 -1.64 28.02 -16.63
C ALA A 21 -1.10 29.22 -17.44
N SER A 22 0.23 29.35 -17.50
CA SER A 22 0.91 30.46 -18.19
C SER A 22 1.22 30.19 -19.66
N SER A 23 1.06 28.94 -20.12
CA SER A 23 1.48 28.53 -21.46
C SER A 23 0.34 28.62 -22.48
N VAL A 24 0.05 29.86 -22.89
CA VAL A 24 -0.87 30.19 -23.98
C VAL A 24 -0.42 29.58 -25.34
N ALA A 25 0.86 29.18 -25.45
CA ALA A 25 1.50 28.71 -26.68
C ALA A 25 1.70 27.18 -26.79
N LEU A 26 1.26 26.36 -25.82
CA LEU A 26 1.30 24.90 -26.02
C LEU A 26 0.22 24.49 -27.03
N ALA A 27 0.67 24.09 -28.23
CA ALA A 27 -0.18 23.66 -29.33
C ALA A 27 -0.06 22.14 -29.58
N GLY A 28 -1.11 21.55 -30.15
CA GLY A 28 -1.15 20.14 -30.55
C GLY A 28 -1.00 19.17 -29.37
N ASP A 29 -0.32 18.05 -29.62
CA ASP A 29 -0.18 16.92 -28.69
C ASP A 29 0.53 17.30 -27.39
N ALA A 30 1.42 18.29 -27.41
CA ALA A 30 2.12 18.76 -26.21
C ALA A 30 1.14 19.24 -25.13
N ARG A 31 0.04 19.90 -25.53
CA ARG A 31 -0.99 20.35 -24.58
C ARG A 31 -1.77 19.19 -23.98
N ILE A 32 -1.99 18.13 -24.75
CA ILE A 32 -2.69 16.92 -24.31
C ILE A 32 -1.84 16.20 -23.27
N TYR A 33 -0.57 15.93 -23.55
CA TYR A 33 0.35 15.29 -22.59
C TYR A 33 0.56 16.12 -21.33
N TYR A 34 0.65 17.45 -21.45
CA TYR A 34 0.78 18.32 -20.27
C TYR A 34 -0.49 18.28 -19.40
N ALA A 35 -1.68 18.30 -20.03
CA ALA A 35 -2.95 18.17 -19.31
C ALA A 35 -3.06 16.82 -18.59
N GLU A 36 -2.60 15.73 -19.22
CA GLU A 36 -2.54 14.40 -18.62
C GLU A 36 -1.61 14.36 -17.40
N ILE A 37 -0.45 15.02 -17.46
CA ILE A 37 0.46 15.16 -16.31
C ILE A 37 -0.22 15.94 -15.17
N CYS A 38 -0.86 17.07 -15.47
CA CYS A 38 -1.61 17.83 -14.47
C CYS A 38 -2.72 16.99 -13.84
N GLN A 39 -3.52 16.29 -14.65
CA GLN A 39 -4.59 15.42 -14.17
C GLN A 39 -4.05 14.26 -13.31
N THR A 40 -2.90 13.69 -13.66
CA THR A 40 -2.24 12.65 -12.85
C THR A 40 -1.79 13.20 -11.50
N LEU A 41 -1.28 14.44 -11.46
CA LEU A 41 -0.90 15.11 -10.22
C LEU A 41 -2.12 15.49 -9.37
N GLU A 42 -3.25 15.87 -9.97
CA GLU A 42 -4.50 16.19 -9.25
C GLU A 42 -5.17 14.94 -8.68
N SER A 43 -5.15 13.84 -9.45
CA SER A 43 -5.71 12.55 -9.02
C SER A 43 -4.81 11.80 -8.03
N SER A 44 -3.58 12.28 -7.80
CA SER A 44 -2.68 11.70 -6.81
C SER A 44 -3.33 11.73 -5.42
N PRO A 45 -3.38 10.58 -4.72
CA PRO A 45 -3.93 10.51 -3.36
C PRO A 45 -3.06 11.26 -2.33
N VAL A 46 -1.82 11.59 -2.70
CA VAL A 46 -0.94 12.45 -1.91
C VAL A 46 -1.01 13.87 -2.49
N ARG A 47 -1.75 14.74 -1.83
CA ARG A 47 -1.82 16.16 -2.21
C ARG A 47 -0.49 16.87 -1.92
N ILE A 48 0.02 17.60 -2.90
CA ILE A 48 1.34 18.27 -2.84
C ILE A 48 1.37 19.31 -1.71
N ASP A 49 0.29 20.07 -1.51
CA ASP A 49 0.18 21.07 -0.45
C ASP A 49 0.30 20.46 0.96
N VAL A 50 -0.34 19.31 1.19
CA VAL A 50 -0.28 18.58 2.47
C VAL A 50 1.14 18.05 2.72
N TYR A 51 1.79 17.53 1.68
CA TYR A 51 3.16 17.07 1.76
C TYR A 51 4.14 18.21 2.05
N GLU A 52 3.95 19.38 1.44
CA GLU A 52 4.76 20.56 1.72
C GLU A 52 4.56 21.09 3.15
N LYS A 53 3.31 21.13 3.65
CA LYS A 53 3.04 21.47 5.06
C LYS A 53 3.81 20.54 6.01
N LEU A 54 3.87 19.24 5.71
CA LEU A 54 4.67 18.29 6.48
C LEU A 54 6.17 18.65 6.44
N LEU A 55 6.72 18.89 5.26
CA LEU A 55 8.15 19.24 5.11
C LEU A 55 8.53 20.54 5.82
N VAL A 56 7.65 21.54 5.79
CA VAL A 56 7.83 22.80 6.52
C VAL A 56 7.77 22.54 8.03
N GLY A 57 6.76 21.82 8.50
CA GLY A 57 6.62 21.50 9.94
C GLY A 57 7.78 20.68 10.51
N VAL A 58 8.31 19.73 9.73
CA VAL A 58 9.50 18.95 10.12
C VAL A 58 10.73 19.85 10.21
N ASP A 59 10.94 20.76 9.25
CA ASP A 59 12.09 21.67 9.31
C ASP A 59 12.00 22.66 10.46
N SER A 60 10.83 23.28 10.66
CA SER A 60 10.63 24.17 11.80
C SER A 60 10.91 23.45 13.12
N ALA A 61 10.44 22.21 13.28
CA ALA A 61 10.70 21.42 14.48
C ALA A 61 12.21 21.11 14.68
N VAL A 62 12.91 20.72 13.60
CA VAL A 62 14.35 20.43 13.65
C VAL A 62 15.17 21.70 13.89
N GLY A 63 14.84 22.80 13.21
CA GLY A 63 15.48 24.09 13.39
C GLY A 63 15.33 24.62 14.81
N HIS A 64 14.13 24.52 15.40
CA HIS A 64 13.89 24.90 16.79
C HIS A 64 14.63 24.00 17.78
N ALA A 65 14.76 22.70 17.50
CA ALA A 65 15.50 21.78 18.36
C ALA A 65 17.00 22.09 18.37
N TYR A 66 17.60 22.35 17.19
CA TYR A 66 19.00 22.78 17.13
C TYR A 66 19.20 24.16 17.77
N HIS A 67 18.36 25.14 17.47
CA HIS A 67 18.46 26.46 18.06
C HIS A 67 18.29 26.44 19.58
N GLY A 68 17.32 25.67 20.09
CA GLY A 68 17.10 25.51 21.54
C GLY A 68 18.22 24.78 22.27
N ALA A 69 19.03 23.97 21.56
CA ALA A 69 20.23 23.35 22.10
C ALA A 69 21.50 24.21 21.92
N GLY A 70 21.39 25.39 21.31
CA GLY A 70 22.51 26.28 21.02
C GLY A 70 23.37 25.85 19.83
N TYR A 71 22.91 24.91 19.00
CA TYR A 71 23.69 24.35 17.90
C TYR A 71 23.76 25.32 16.70
N GLY A 72 24.99 25.70 16.34
CA GLY A 72 25.29 26.43 15.11
C GLY A 72 25.34 25.52 13.87
N ASP A 73 25.47 26.10 12.67
CA ASP A 73 25.54 25.32 11.42
C ASP A 73 26.74 24.36 11.38
N ALA A 74 27.83 24.69 12.06
CA ALA A 74 29.03 23.85 12.14
C ALA A 74 28.83 22.58 12.99
N GLU A 75 27.87 22.58 13.92
CA GLU A 75 27.67 21.51 14.90
C GLU A 75 26.57 20.52 14.48
N ARG A 76 25.73 20.91 13.50
CA ARG A 76 24.65 20.08 12.95
C ARG A 76 25.09 18.78 12.25
N PRO A 77 26.23 18.72 11.52
CA PRO A 77 26.62 17.51 10.81
C PRO A 77 26.87 16.30 11.72
N GLY A 78 27.28 16.51 12.98
CA GLY A 78 27.56 15.44 13.93
C GLY A 78 26.31 14.61 14.27
N PRO A 79 25.26 15.23 14.84
CA PRO A 79 23.99 14.57 15.10
C PRO A 79 23.33 13.97 13.84
N GLU A 80 23.42 14.66 12.70
CA GLU A 80 22.85 14.14 11.44
C GLU A 80 23.58 12.87 10.96
N LYS A 81 24.90 12.84 11.07
CA LYS A 81 25.71 11.65 10.76
C LYS A 81 25.35 10.50 11.70
N GLU A 82 25.21 10.76 12.99
CA GLU A 82 24.82 9.73 13.97
C GLU A 82 23.43 9.15 13.65
N LEU A 83 22.47 10.01 13.32
CA LEU A 83 21.12 9.59 12.91
C LEU A 83 21.16 8.67 11.68
N LEU A 84 21.98 9.02 10.68
CA LEU A 84 22.09 8.25 9.43
C LEU A 84 22.85 6.93 9.59
N VAL A 85 23.94 6.93 10.36
CA VAL A 85 24.84 5.76 10.50
C VAL A 85 24.32 4.78 11.53
N ASN A 86 23.84 5.26 12.67
CA ASN A 86 23.45 4.41 13.80
C ASN A 86 21.94 4.16 13.88
N ALA A 87 21.14 4.79 13.01
CA ALA A 87 19.68 4.74 13.01
C ALA A 87 19.05 5.06 14.39
N ARG A 88 19.76 5.87 15.20
CA ARG A 88 19.34 6.29 16.54
C ARG A 88 19.03 7.77 16.52
N VAL A 89 17.96 8.17 17.20
CA VAL A 89 17.61 9.59 17.36
C VAL A 89 18.59 10.25 18.34
N PRO A 90 19.39 11.24 17.91
CA PRO A 90 20.27 12.00 18.81
C PRO A 90 19.46 12.78 19.85
N ALA A 91 20.02 12.97 21.05
CA ALA A 91 19.33 13.64 22.16
C ALA A 91 18.77 15.03 21.78
N VAL A 92 19.54 15.81 21.01
CA VAL A 92 19.13 17.13 20.52
C VAL A 92 17.88 17.10 19.64
N LEU A 93 17.62 16.00 18.92
CA LEU A 93 16.46 15.86 18.02
C LEU A 93 15.24 15.23 18.68
N VAL A 94 15.32 14.80 19.95
CA VAL A 94 14.19 14.13 20.64
C VAL A 94 12.96 15.05 20.71
N THR A 95 13.17 16.34 20.99
CA THR A 95 12.12 17.35 21.03
C THR A 95 11.48 17.56 19.65
N ALA A 96 12.29 17.62 18.59
CA ALA A 96 11.79 17.69 17.21
C ALA A 96 10.92 16.48 16.85
N VAL A 97 11.37 15.27 17.18
CA VAL A 97 10.60 14.03 16.93
C VAL A 97 9.28 14.05 17.71
N ALA A 98 9.30 14.49 18.98
CA ALA A 98 8.10 14.62 19.78
C ALA A 98 7.10 15.60 19.15
N THR A 99 7.56 16.77 18.71
CA THR A 99 6.74 17.78 17.99
C THR A 99 6.16 17.20 16.70
N ILE A 100 6.97 16.52 15.90
CA ILE A 100 6.52 15.91 14.63
C ILE A 100 5.40 14.89 14.90
N LEU A 101 5.60 13.98 15.84
CA LEU A 101 4.66 12.90 16.11
C LEU A 101 3.41 13.35 16.87
N ARG A 102 3.51 14.37 17.74
CA ARG A 102 2.40 14.82 18.61
C ARG A 102 1.62 16.00 18.04
N GLN A 103 2.21 16.79 17.14
CA GLN A 103 1.58 18.01 16.61
C GLN A 103 1.42 17.95 15.09
N ASN A 104 2.54 17.85 14.35
CA ASN A 104 2.50 17.93 12.88
C ASN A 104 1.70 16.78 12.24
N ILE A 105 2.00 15.53 12.60
CA ILE A 105 1.29 14.37 12.02
C ILE A 105 -0.20 14.38 12.40
N PRO A 106 -0.60 14.60 13.66
CA PRO A 106 -2.02 14.71 14.01
C PRO A 106 -2.75 15.84 13.29
N ALA A 107 -2.11 17.00 13.10
CA ALA A 107 -2.72 18.13 12.38
C ALA A 107 -2.96 17.82 10.89
N LEU A 108 -2.07 17.06 10.26
CA LEU A 108 -2.20 16.68 8.83
C LEU A 108 -3.07 15.44 8.61
N LYS A 109 -3.26 14.62 9.64
CA LYS A 109 -4.04 13.38 9.57
C LYS A 109 -5.45 13.54 8.95
N PRO A 110 -6.27 14.56 9.25
CA PRO A 110 -7.58 14.72 8.62
C PRO A 110 -7.50 15.11 7.14
N GLU A 111 -6.38 15.68 6.70
CA GLU A 111 -6.16 16.10 5.31
C GLU A 111 -5.67 14.96 4.40
N ILE A 112 -5.39 13.78 4.98
CA ILE A 112 -4.79 12.63 4.30
C ILE A 112 -5.83 11.49 4.19
N ASP A 113 -6.23 11.17 2.96
CA ASP A 113 -6.96 9.94 2.69
C ASP A 113 -5.98 8.75 2.65
N ARG A 114 -5.91 8.05 3.78
CA ARG A 114 -5.05 6.88 3.93
C ARG A 114 -5.48 5.74 3.02
N MET A 115 -6.78 5.59 2.78
CA MET A 115 -7.30 4.50 1.96
C MET A 115 -6.94 4.74 0.50
N ALA A 116 -7.13 5.97 0.02
CA ALA A 116 -6.70 6.36 -1.33
C ALA A 116 -5.19 6.20 -1.54
N ILE A 117 -4.36 6.44 -0.52
CA ILE A 117 -2.91 6.19 -0.61
C ILE A 117 -2.59 4.69 -0.72
N TYR A 118 -3.33 3.83 -0.02
CA TYR A 118 -3.05 2.39 -0.08
C TYR A 118 -3.59 1.72 -1.35
N LEU A 119 -4.68 2.25 -1.91
CA LEU A 119 -5.39 1.67 -3.05
C LEU A 119 -5.19 2.43 -4.36
N GLY A 120 -4.47 3.56 -4.32
CA GLY A 120 -4.19 4.38 -5.49
C GLY A 120 -3.43 3.58 -6.56
N ASP A 121 -3.72 3.89 -7.83
CA ASP A 121 -2.94 3.34 -8.93
C ASP A 121 -1.61 4.08 -9.03
N TYR A 122 -0.53 3.34 -8.80
CA TYR A 122 0.85 3.83 -8.90
C TYR A 122 1.61 3.20 -10.06
N SER A 123 0.89 2.57 -11.00
CA SER A 123 1.48 1.94 -12.19
C SER A 123 2.31 2.94 -13.01
N TRP A 124 1.91 4.22 -13.04
CA TRP A 124 2.64 5.30 -13.69
C TRP A 124 4.02 5.57 -13.07
N LEU A 125 4.24 5.20 -11.79
CA LEU A 125 5.56 5.23 -11.14
C LEU A 125 6.39 3.96 -11.42
N GLY A 126 5.88 3.06 -12.27
CA GLY A 126 6.42 1.70 -12.43
C GLY A 126 6.19 0.82 -11.20
N ILE A 127 5.36 1.26 -10.24
CA ILE A 127 5.01 0.50 -9.05
C ILE A 127 3.76 -0.32 -9.37
N GLY A 128 3.93 -1.60 -9.70
CA GLY A 128 2.80 -2.42 -10.13
C GLY A 128 3.14 -3.89 -10.30
N ALA A 129 2.41 -4.54 -11.21
CA ALA A 129 2.57 -5.95 -11.55
C ALA A 129 3.92 -6.19 -12.26
N ASP A 130 4.96 -6.43 -11.48
CA ASP A 130 6.23 -6.94 -11.99
C ASP A 130 6.00 -8.33 -12.62
N PRO A 131 6.29 -8.54 -13.93
CA PRO A 131 6.09 -9.82 -14.60
C PRO A 131 6.77 -10.99 -13.89
N ARG A 132 7.92 -10.73 -13.26
CA ARG A 132 8.65 -11.74 -12.49
C ARG A 132 7.89 -12.11 -11.22
N THR A 133 7.33 -11.14 -10.52
CA THR A 133 6.45 -11.35 -9.36
C THR A 133 5.18 -12.10 -9.74
N GLU A 134 4.54 -11.77 -10.86
CA GLU A 134 3.35 -12.49 -11.34
C GLU A 134 3.68 -13.93 -11.75
N GLN A 135 4.80 -14.15 -12.45
CA GLN A 135 5.26 -15.50 -12.78
C GLN A 135 5.63 -16.30 -11.51
N TYR A 136 6.14 -15.64 -10.48
CA TYR A 136 6.42 -16.25 -9.18
C TYR A 136 5.12 -16.67 -8.48
N LYS A 137 4.10 -15.79 -8.44
CA LYS A 137 2.78 -16.08 -7.85
C LYS A 137 2.04 -17.22 -8.57
N LYS A 138 2.21 -17.35 -9.90
CA LYS A 138 1.66 -18.49 -10.67
C LYS A 138 2.21 -19.84 -10.20
N LYS A 139 3.44 -19.87 -9.68
CA LYS A 139 4.12 -21.11 -9.26
C LYS A 139 4.05 -21.34 -7.75
N ARG A 140 3.76 -20.30 -6.96
CA ARG A 140 3.84 -20.32 -5.50
C ARG A 140 2.78 -19.43 -4.89
N ASP A 141 2.01 -19.97 -3.95
CA ASP A 141 1.18 -19.15 -3.08
C ASP A 141 2.08 -18.32 -2.16
N VAL A 142 1.83 -17.01 -2.10
CA VAL A 142 2.55 -16.07 -1.24
C VAL A 142 1.57 -15.43 -0.27
N ASP A 143 1.91 -15.41 1.01
CA ASP A 143 1.11 -14.76 2.05
C ASP A 143 0.99 -13.27 1.75
N ALA A 144 -0.22 -12.78 1.52
CA ALA A 144 -0.47 -11.39 1.18
C ALA A 144 -0.10 -10.41 2.29
N LEU A 145 -0.10 -10.83 3.56
CA LEU A 145 0.24 -10.01 4.71
C LEU A 145 1.73 -10.11 5.07
N LYS A 146 2.27 -11.33 5.07
CA LYS A 146 3.66 -11.61 5.51
C LYS A 146 4.68 -11.56 4.37
N LYS A 147 4.22 -11.54 3.12
CA LYS A 147 5.04 -11.57 1.90
C LYS A 147 6.06 -12.73 1.89
N ILE A 148 5.65 -13.88 2.43
CA ILE A 148 6.45 -15.12 2.45
C ILE A 148 5.73 -16.22 1.66
N PRO A 149 6.44 -17.14 0.99
CA PRO A 149 5.82 -18.29 0.36
C PRO A 149 5.07 -19.14 1.39
N LEU A 150 3.83 -19.51 1.09
CA LEU A 150 3.05 -20.47 1.85
C LEU A 150 3.48 -21.88 1.43
N ARG A 151 3.71 -22.77 2.41
CA ARG A 151 4.03 -24.18 2.10
C ARG A 151 2.80 -24.84 1.50
N ALA A 152 2.99 -25.62 0.44
CA ALA A 152 1.90 -26.39 -0.17
C ALA A 152 1.22 -27.27 0.88
N VAL A 153 -0.11 -27.18 0.97
CA VAL A 153 -0.90 -28.17 1.71
C VAL A 153 -0.84 -29.43 0.84
N ARG A 154 -0.07 -30.43 1.27
CA ARG A 154 -0.20 -31.76 0.66
C ARG A 154 -1.62 -32.25 0.99
N PRO A 155 -2.43 -32.70 0.01
CA PRO A 155 -3.64 -33.42 0.33
C PRO A 155 -3.24 -34.59 1.23
N ALA A 156 -3.99 -34.78 2.31
CA ALA A 156 -3.76 -35.90 3.21
C ALA A 156 -3.94 -37.19 2.39
N ASP A 157 -2.84 -37.86 2.07
CA ASP A 157 -2.91 -39.22 1.54
C ASP A 157 -3.62 -40.07 2.60
N HIS A 158 -4.73 -40.69 2.18
CA HIS A 158 -5.37 -41.78 2.91
C HIS A 158 -4.42 -42.99 2.92
N ALA A 159 -3.38 -42.96 3.75
CA ALA A 159 -2.59 -44.13 4.05
C ALA A 159 -2.06 -44.00 5.48
N GLY A 160 -2.63 -44.81 6.36
CA GLY A 160 -2.25 -44.85 7.77
C GLY A 160 -0.76 -45.15 7.94
N ASN A 161 -0.05 -44.25 8.61
CA ASN A 161 1.01 -44.65 9.52
C ASN A 161 1.26 -43.53 10.55
N GLN A 162 0.81 -43.76 11.78
CA GLN A 162 0.98 -42.86 12.90
C GLN A 162 2.39 -43.02 13.47
N SER A 163 3.35 -42.21 13.03
CA SER A 163 4.62 -42.01 13.75
C SER A 163 5.50 -40.92 13.11
N SER A 164 5.09 -39.66 13.17
CA SER A 164 6.06 -38.53 13.15
C SER A 164 5.39 -37.21 13.53
N LYS A 165 6.09 -36.42 14.34
CA LYS A 165 5.75 -35.07 14.82
C LYS A 165 4.96 -34.25 13.78
N HIS A 166 3.69 -33.96 14.09
CA HIS A 166 2.74 -33.17 13.31
C HIS A 166 3.41 -32.00 12.54
N PRO A 167 3.45 -32.00 11.20
CA PRO A 167 3.56 -30.76 10.45
C PRO A 167 2.19 -30.09 10.56
N SER A 168 2.09 -28.99 11.31
CA SER A 168 0.86 -28.22 11.39
C SER A 168 0.40 -27.88 9.98
N SER A 169 -0.76 -28.41 9.58
CA SER A 169 -1.45 -27.98 8.37
C SER A 169 -1.69 -26.49 8.54
N GLN A 170 -0.89 -25.67 7.82
CA GLN A 170 -1.03 -24.22 7.91
C GLN A 170 -2.45 -23.89 7.45
N ARG A 171 -3.31 -23.47 8.37
CA ARG A 171 -4.67 -23.05 8.03
C ARG A 171 -4.55 -21.84 7.12
N ARG A 172 -5.01 -21.97 5.89
CA ARG A 172 -5.00 -20.90 4.90
C ARG A 172 -6.34 -20.20 4.91
N ARG A 173 -6.32 -18.91 4.63
CA ARG A 173 -7.51 -18.11 4.37
C ARG A 173 -7.35 -17.39 3.05
N ARG A 174 -8.44 -17.35 2.27
CA ARG A 174 -8.52 -16.66 1.00
C ARG A 174 -9.49 -15.49 1.12
N CYS A 175 -9.14 -14.34 0.59
CA CYS A 175 -10.05 -13.22 0.54
C CYS A 175 -11.18 -13.52 -0.45
N ALA A 176 -12.44 -13.35 -0.04
CA ALA A 176 -13.59 -13.52 -0.92
C ALA A 176 -13.68 -12.46 -2.04
N ARG A 177 -12.94 -11.36 -1.93
CA ARG A 177 -12.95 -10.24 -2.90
C ARG A 177 -11.79 -10.29 -3.89
N CYS A 178 -10.55 -10.26 -3.40
CA CYS A 178 -9.36 -10.22 -4.27
C CYS A 178 -8.67 -11.57 -4.44
N CYS A 179 -9.21 -12.63 -3.85
CA CYS A 179 -8.67 -13.99 -3.90
C CYS A 179 -7.22 -14.15 -3.37
N GLU A 180 -6.64 -13.12 -2.75
CA GLU A 180 -5.35 -13.21 -2.07
C GLU A 180 -5.41 -14.21 -0.92
N VAL A 181 -4.28 -14.88 -0.67
CA VAL A 181 -4.17 -15.92 0.36
C VAL A 181 -3.29 -15.41 1.51
N SER A 182 -3.67 -15.71 2.74
CA SER A 182 -2.83 -15.53 3.92
C SER A 182 -2.81 -16.83 4.72
N GLY A 183 -1.66 -17.17 5.27
CA GLY A 183 -1.50 -18.33 6.13
C GLY A 183 -2.00 -18.07 7.56
N ASP A 184 -1.85 -19.08 8.41
CA ASP A 184 -2.34 -19.05 9.78
C ASP A 184 -1.68 -17.91 10.60
N ILE A 185 -2.31 -17.56 11.72
CA ILE A 185 -1.95 -16.48 12.65
C ILE A 185 -0.70 -16.87 13.47
N HIS A 186 0.32 -17.45 12.83
CA HIS A 186 1.65 -17.47 13.43
C HIS A 186 2.12 -16.02 13.54
N PRO A 187 2.63 -15.59 14.71
CA PRO A 187 3.07 -14.22 14.89
C PRO A 187 4.12 -13.88 13.82
N PRO A 188 4.02 -12.72 13.16
CA PRO A 188 5.04 -12.29 12.21
C PRO A 188 6.37 -12.13 12.94
N ARG A 189 7.48 -12.13 12.18
CA ARG A 189 8.86 -12.17 12.70
C ARG A 189 9.20 -11.05 13.70
N SER A 190 8.40 -9.98 13.78
CA SER A 190 8.60 -8.87 14.73
C SER A 190 7.30 -8.44 15.42
N LEU A 191 7.39 -8.07 16.70
CA LEU A 191 6.24 -7.55 17.47
C LEU A 191 5.61 -6.30 16.83
N LEU A 192 6.40 -5.47 16.15
CA LEU A 192 5.92 -4.25 15.50
C LEU A 192 5.00 -4.57 14.31
N SER A 193 5.39 -5.53 13.47
CA SER A 193 4.57 -5.97 12.34
C SER A 193 3.27 -6.62 12.80
N PHE A 194 3.31 -7.38 13.91
CA PHE A 194 2.09 -7.94 14.52
C PHE A 194 1.13 -6.84 14.98
N ARG A 195 1.63 -5.84 15.73
CA ARG A 195 0.83 -4.71 16.20
C ARG A 195 0.22 -3.94 15.03
N MET A 196 0.95 -3.75 13.93
CA MET A 196 0.44 -3.09 12.73
C MET A 196 -0.70 -3.89 12.09
N ILE A 197 -0.50 -5.19 11.84
CA ILE A 197 -1.51 -6.10 11.27
C ILE A 197 -2.78 -6.10 12.13
N ALA A 198 -2.64 -6.18 13.46
CA ALA A 198 -3.75 -6.15 14.39
C ALA A 198 -4.49 -4.79 14.37
N LYS A 199 -3.74 -3.67 14.44
CA LYS A 199 -4.31 -2.32 14.46
C LYS A 199 -5.02 -1.95 13.16
N LEU A 200 -4.55 -2.48 12.03
CA LEU A 200 -5.19 -2.30 10.73
C LEU A 200 -6.34 -3.29 10.49
N GLY A 201 -6.67 -4.15 11.45
CA GLY A 201 -7.76 -5.12 11.31
C GLY A 201 -7.50 -6.22 10.29
N LEU A 202 -6.25 -6.41 9.85
CA LEU A 202 -5.91 -7.30 8.72
C LEU A 202 -6.02 -8.80 9.05
N LEU A 203 -6.21 -9.12 10.33
CA LEU A 203 -6.60 -10.48 10.77
C LEU A 203 -8.09 -10.75 10.50
N ARG A 204 -8.93 -9.71 10.46
CA ARG A 204 -10.39 -9.80 10.25
C ARG A 204 -10.77 -9.60 8.78
N SER A 205 -10.12 -8.66 8.10
CA SER A 205 -10.37 -8.34 6.69
C SER A 205 -9.07 -8.34 5.89
N CYS A 206 -9.17 -8.58 4.59
CA CYS A 206 -8.06 -8.45 3.66
C CYS A 206 -7.66 -6.97 3.46
N LEU A 207 -6.50 -6.75 2.84
CA LEU A 207 -6.01 -5.43 2.42
C LEU A 207 -7.03 -4.69 1.54
N CYS A 208 -7.78 -5.41 0.71
CA CYS A 208 -8.86 -4.86 -0.12
C CYS A 208 -10.19 -4.63 0.63
N GLY A 209 -10.22 -4.85 1.95
CA GLY A 209 -11.43 -4.76 2.78
C GLY A 209 -12.36 -5.98 2.69
N GLY A 210 -12.10 -6.95 1.81
CA GLY A 210 -12.90 -8.16 1.71
C GLY A 210 -12.72 -9.12 2.89
N MET A 211 -13.75 -9.92 3.20
CA MET A 211 -13.69 -10.89 4.29
C MET A 211 -12.80 -12.09 3.95
N TRP A 212 -12.16 -12.64 4.97
CA TRP A 212 -11.38 -13.88 4.86
C TRP A 212 -12.31 -15.10 4.95
N ALA A 213 -12.20 -16.01 3.98
CA ALA A 213 -12.78 -17.35 4.01
C ALA A 213 -11.69 -18.38 4.30
N LEU A 214 -11.97 -19.36 5.16
CA LEU A 214 -11.01 -20.44 5.43
C LEU A 214 -10.94 -21.38 4.22
N GLU A 215 -9.73 -21.69 3.74
CA GLU A 215 -9.54 -22.77 2.77
C GLU A 215 -9.64 -24.11 3.51
N THR A 216 -10.78 -24.78 3.37
CA THR A 216 -10.87 -26.22 3.64
C THR A 216 -10.00 -26.94 2.61
N GLY A 217 -9.11 -27.83 3.06
CA GLY A 217 -8.09 -28.52 2.24
C GLY A 217 -8.60 -29.46 1.13
N ALA A 218 -9.80 -29.25 0.60
CA ALA A 218 -10.26 -29.86 -0.63
C ALA A 218 -9.74 -29.00 -1.79
N GLY A 219 -8.69 -29.48 -2.46
CA GLY A 219 -8.21 -28.87 -3.69
C GLY A 219 -9.35 -28.80 -4.71
N GLN A 220 -9.82 -27.59 -4.99
CA GLN A 220 -10.49 -27.27 -6.23
C GLN A 220 -9.82 -26.01 -6.77
N THR A 221 -8.86 -26.22 -7.66
CA THR A 221 -8.76 -25.39 -8.85
C THR A 221 -10.13 -25.38 -9.51
N SER A 222 -10.97 -24.42 -9.15
CA SER A 222 -12.15 -24.07 -9.95
C SER A 222 -11.63 -23.35 -11.20
N THR A 223 -11.19 -24.13 -12.18
CA THR A 223 -11.38 -23.74 -13.57
C THR A 223 -12.84 -23.33 -13.73
N PRO A 224 -13.16 -22.16 -14.31
CA PRO A 224 -14.54 -21.82 -14.61
C PRO A 224 -15.00 -22.76 -15.73
N THR A 225 -15.67 -23.85 -15.36
CA THR A 225 -16.40 -24.66 -16.32
C THR A 225 -17.56 -23.80 -16.81
N MET A 226 -17.45 -23.24 -18.02
CA MET A 226 -18.59 -22.74 -18.77
C MET A 226 -19.57 -23.91 -18.94
N ASN A 227 -20.53 -24.01 -18.02
CA ASN A 227 -21.72 -24.82 -18.26
C ASN A 227 -22.60 -24.07 -19.24
N GLN A 228 -22.35 -24.30 -20.53
CA GLN A 228 -23.39 -24.25 -21.54
C GLN A 228 -24.42 -25.33 -21.19
N ALA A 229 -25.47 -24.93 -20.46
CA ALA A 229 -26.70 -25.69 -20.42
C ALA A 229 -27.61 -25.11 -21.51
N ALA A 230 -27.60 -25.78 -22.66
CA ALA A 230 -28.63 -25.68 -23.67
C ALA A 230 -30.01 -25.83 -23.04
N ARG A 231 -30.88 -24.83 -23.26
CA ARG A 231 -32.33 -25.01 -23.24
C ARG A 231 -32.84 -24.58 -24.61
N GLY A 232 -33.17 -25.58 -25.43
CA GLY A 232 -33.94 -25.41 -26.64
C GLY A 232 -35.37 -24.93 -26.37
N PRO A 233 -36.11 -24.54 -27.41
CA PRO A 233 -37.27 -23.68 -27.32
C PRO A 233 -38.54 -24.48 -26.98
N GLY A 234 -39.30 -23.98 -26.01
CA GLY A 234 -40.62 -24.47 -25.63
C GLY A 234 -41.64 -23.34 -25.73
N THR A 235 -42.52 -23.47 -26.69
CA THR A 235 -43.58 -22.58 -27.16
C THR A 235 -44.68 -22.24 -26.13
N MET A 236 -45.26 -21.05 -26.36
CA MET A 236 -46.68 -20.66 -26.21
C MET A 236 -47.24 -20.32 -24.82
N GLY A 237 -47.64 -19.05 -24.67
CA GLY A 237 -48.70 -18.64 -23.75
C GLY A 237 -48.59 -17.19 -23.28
N GLY A 238 -49.05 -16.23 -24.09
CA GLY A 238 -49.26 -14.86 -23.58
C GLY A 238 -49.31 -13.76 -24.63
N LEU A 239 -50.41 -13.66 -25.37
CA LEU A 239 -50.80 -12.44 -26.08
C LEU A 239 -52.32 -12.28 -25.99
N ALA A 240 -52.77 -11.29 -25.23
CA ALA A 240 -53.77 -10.31 -25.65
C ALA A 240 -53.93 -9.28 -24.53
N GLY A 241 -53.53 -8.04 -24.82
CA GLY A 241 -53.98 -6.87 -24.09
C GLY A 241 -55.22 -6.26 -24.75
N SER A 242 -55.71 -5.22 -24.07
CA SER A 242 -56.57 -4.14 -24.57
C SER A 242 -58.07 -4.44 -24.69
N SER A 243 -58.83 -4.00 -23.68
CA SER A 243 -59.66 -2.78 -23.72
C SER A 243 -60.26 -2.51 -22.34
#